data_AF-A0A1F8GUN5-F1
#
_entry.id   AF-A0A1F8GUN5-F1
#
_cell.length_a   1.000
_cell.length_b   1.000
_cell.length_c   1.000
_cell.angle_alpha   90.00
_cell.angle_beta   90.00
_cell.angle_gamma   90.00
#
_symmetry.space_group_name_H-M   'P 1'
#
loop_
_entity.id
_entity.type
_entity.pdbx_description
1 polymer ?
#
loop_
_entity_poly.entity_id
_entity_poly.type
_entity_poly.pdbx_seq_one_letter_code
_entity_poly.pdbx_strand_id
1 'polypeptide(L)'
;MNITTSFYAPTRAAWRKWLEKNHAKAKEIWLVYDKKTHNRKRLAYKEALHEALCFGWIDGQVKGINQQQYAQRFTPRRTKSQWSIANVKHYKQLLKQDLISEHGKRAYEARHRIYDSKDSSVIYQIKSEFQKRADPKRTKLLQRFFKTGKGEYAEGDRFWGIMVPQTRTLAKQYANRVPLSRIAYFLTTGKHEERLFAIFVLVDHFRKADAETRSKIADFYLKHTKPINNWDLVDSSAPYILGQYVYENPKKREILYKLAKSKNLWERRIAIIATLYFIRESRFDETLKLARMLLQDSHDLIHKAVGWALREVGKEDERTLTIFLDKHASVMPRTMLRYAIERLSVAQRKKYLARYIGKARTLRVRAIHLRFEKERTWSGPSGDKFLPGSPE
;
A
#
# COMPACT_ATOMS: atom_id res chain seq x y z
N MET A 1 2.56 24.28 35.47
CA MET A 1 2.54 23.34 36.61
C MET A 1 3.96 23.03 37.06
N ASN A 2 4.30 23.26 38.31
CA ASN A 2 5.60 22.88 38.89
C ASN A 2 5.59 21.40 39.29
N ILE A 3 6.77 20.81 39.49
CA ILE A 3 6.86 19.47 40.06
C ILE A 3 6.34 19.57 41.49
N THR A 4 5.30 18.80 41.81
CA THR A 4 4.65 18.78 43.12
C THR A 4 5.30 17.68 43.96
N THR A 5 4.59 16.58 44.19
CA THR A 5 5.12 15.40 44.87
C THR A 5 5.89 14.53 43.87
N SER A 6 7.12 14.17 44.21
CA SER A 6 7.98 13.30 43.39
C SER A 6 8.31 11.99 44.09
N PHE A 7 8.54 10.94 43.31
CA PHE A 7 8.97 9.63 43.80
C PHE A 7 10.09 9.09 42.92
N TYR A 8 11.18 8.60 43.52
CA TYR A 8 12.25 7.93 42.81
C TYR A 8 12.10 6.42 42.93
N ALA A 9 12.03 5.71 41.80
CA ALA A 9 11.93 4.26 41.75
C ALA A 9 13.11 3.66 40.99
N PRO A 10 14.10 3.04 41.65
CA PRO A 10 15.26 2.47 40.97
C PRO A 10 14.93 1.20 40.18
N THR A 11 13.80 0.55 40.47
CA THR A 11 13.39 -0.71 39.85
C THR A 11 11.89 -0.74 39.54
N ARG A 12 11.51 -1.64 38.64
CA ARG A 12 10.10 -1.93 38.31
C ARG A 12 9.30 -2.34 39.54
N ALA A 13 9.88 -3.16 40.41
CA ALA A 13 9.25 -3.62 41.65
C ALA A 13 9.00 -2.47 42.64
N ALA A 14 9.96 -1.54 42.79
CA ALA A 14 9.80 -0.37 43.65
C ALA A 14 8.64 0.53 43.17
N TRP A 15 8.52 0.71 41.85
CA TRP A 15 7.42 1.46 41.26
C TRP A 15 6.07 0.77 41.45
N ARG A 16 6.01 -0.55 41.24
CA ARG A 16 4.80 -1.34 41.48
C ARG A 16 4.33 -1.24 42.94
N LYS A 17 5.25 -1.38 43.91
CA LYS A 17 4.94 -1.26 45.35
C LYS A 17 4.36 0.12 45.70
N TRP A 18 4.86 1.18 45.06
CA TRP A 18 4.28 2.51 45.23
C TRP A 18 2.85 2.57 44.70
N LEU A 19 2.60 2.04 43.50
CA LEU A 19 1.25 2.00 42.91
C LEU A 19 0.30 1.18 43.77
N GLU A 20 0.68 0.00 44.25
CA GLU A 20 -0.14 -0.84 45.13
C GLU A 20 -0.65 -0.06 46.36
N LYS A 21 0.23 0.71 47.00
CA LYS A 21 -0.11 1.51 48.19
C LYS A 21 -0.91 2.78 47.90
N ASN A 22 -0.70 3.41 46.73
CA ASN A 22 -1.11 4.80 46.51
C ASN A 22 -2.08 5.03 45.35
N HIS A 23 -2.31 4.05 44.46
CA HIS A 23 -3.06 4.26 43.21
C HIS A 23 -4.48 4.82 43.41
N ALA A 24 -5.13 4.50 44.53
CA ALA A 24 -6.48 4.95 44.86
C ALA A 24 -6.54 6.27 45.65
N LYS A 25 -5.39 6.72 46.20
CA LYS A 25 -5.31 7.89 47.12
C LYS A 25 -4.66 9.09 46.44
N ALA A 26 -3.63 8.86 45.65
CA ALA A 26 -2.87 9.92 45.00
C ALA A 26 -3.58 10.42 43.73
N LYS A 27 -3.64 11.75 43.56
CA LYS A 27 -4.21 12.39 42.36
C LYS A 27 -3.19 12.53 41.23
N GLU A 28 -1.92 12.53 41.56
CA GLU A 28 -0.78 12.52 40.64
C GLU A 28 0.50 12.11 41.36
N ILE A 29 1.55 11.81 40.59
CA ILE A 29 2.91 11.65 41.08
C ILE A 29 3.91 11.99 39.97
N TRP A 30 5.03 12.60 40.34
CA TRP A 30 6.16 12.81 39.43
C TRP A 30 7.20 11.71 39.65
N LEU A 31 7.24 10.72 38.75
CA LEU A 31 8.21 9.64 38.80
C LEU A 31 9.56 10.14 38.27
N VAL A 32 10.58 10.12 39.13
CA VAL A 32 11.93 10.61 38.84
C VAL A 32 12.76 9.50 38.18
N TYR A 33 13.45 9.86 37.12
CA TYR A 33 14.35 9.01 36.35
C TYR A 33 15.74 9.62 36.30
N ASP A 34 16.73 8.74 36.39
CA ASP A 34 18.09 9.06 35.98
C ASP A 34 18.18 9.06 34.43
N LYS A 35 18.87 10.05 33.89
CA LYS A 35 19.20 10.12 32.46
C LYS A 35 20.17 8.98 32.11
N LYS A 36 20.13 8.55 30.84
CA LYS A 36 20.98 7.45 30.33
C LYS A 36 22.48 7.66 30.54
N THR A 37 22.92 8.90 30.64
CA THR A 37 24.33 9.27 30.87
C THR A 37 24.80 8.94 32.28
N HIS A 38 23.88 8.69 33.21
CA HIS A 38 24.20 8.26 34.56
C HIS A 38 24.21 6.72 34.58
N ASN A 39 25.41 6.13 34.68
CA ASN A 39 25.70 4.69 34.49
C ASN A 39 25.18 3.78 35.64
N ARG A 40 23.93 3.98 36.06
CA ARG A 40 23.24 3.23 37.11
C ARG A 40 22.09 2.41 36.53
N LYS A 41 21.80 1.27 37.16
CA LYS A 41 20.59 0.47 36.86
C LYS A 41 19.36 1.33 37.14
N ARG A 42 18.51 1.52 36.13
CA ARG A 42 17.37 2.44 36.16
C ARG A 42 16.09 1.77 35.66
N LEU A 43 14.95 2.20 36.20
CA LEU A 43 13.64 1.83 35.68
C LEU A 43 13.48 2.32 34.23
N ALA A 44 13.17 1.42 33.30
CA ALA A 44 12.86 1.83 31.94
C ALA A 44 11.47 2.49 31.89
N TYR A 45 11.32 3.54 31.09
CA TYR A 45 10.02 4.22 30.89
C TYR A 45 8.91 3.23 30.50
N LYS A 46 9.21 2.28 29.60
CA LYS A 46 8.25 1.27 29.17
C LYS A 46 7.74 0.42 30.33
N GLU A 47 8.62 0.03 31.25
CA GLU A 47 8.25 -0.73 32.43
C GLU A 47 7.39 0.11 33.37
N ALA A 48 7.73 1.39 33.56
CA ALA A 48 6.95 2.31 34.36
C ALA A 48 5.53 2.51 33.81
N LEU A 49 5.40 2.69 32.49
CA LEU A 49 4.11 2.78 31.80
C LEU A 49 3.30 1.48 31.94
N HIS A 50 3.94 0.32 31.78
CA HIS A 50 3.25 -0.97 31.93
C HIS A 50 2.69 -1.12 33.34
N GLU A 51 3.49 -0.85 34.37
CA GLU A 51 3.00 -0.88 35.76
C GLU A 51 1.88 0.15 35.96
N ALA A 52 2.02 1.39 35.47
CA ALA A 52 0.95 2.38 35.57
C ALA A 52 -0.37 1.88 34.96
N LEU A 53 -0.33 1.21 33.79
CA LEU A 53 -1.52 0.61 33.17
C LEU A 53 -2.15 -0.49 34.02
N CYS A 54 -1.37 -1.31 34.74
CA CYS A 54 -1.86 -2.33 35.66
C CYS A 54 -2.74 -1.74 36.78
N PHE A 55 -2.53 -0.47 37.12
CA PHE A 55 -3.27 0.26 38.15
C PHE A 55 -4.21 1.32 37.56
N GLY A 56 -4.43 1.38 36.24
CA GLY A 56 -5.35 2.35 35.65
C GLY A 56 -4.80 3.79 35.62
N TRP A 57 -3.49 3.94 35.69
CA TRP A 57 -2.78 5.21 35.60
C TRP A 57 -2.20 5.41 34.20
N ILE A 58 -1.79 6.65 33.90
CA ILE A 58 -1.14 7.01 32.64
C ILE A 58 -0.08 8.08 32.85
N ASP A 59 0.92 8.10 31.98
CA ASP A 59 1.93 9.14 31.89
C ASP A 59 1.38 10.43 31.26
N GLY A 60 2.16 11.51 31.38
CA GLY A 60 1.78 12.84 30.92
C GLY A 60 2.98 13.74 30.65
N GLN A 61 3.10 14.85 31.39
CA GLN A 61 4.14 15.85 31.17
C GLN A 61 5.51 15.38 31.68
N VAL A 62 6.57 15.75 30.96
CA VAL A 62 7.97 15.54 31.37
C VAL A 62 8.59 16.87 31.77
N LYS A 63 9.41 16.87 32.83
CA LYS A 63 10.21 18.02 33.25
C LYS A 63 11.62 17.62 33.63
N GLY A 64 12.60 18.42 33.23
CA GLY A 64 13.96 18.29 33.75
C GLY A 64 14.02 18.71 35.23
N ILE A 65 14.80 17.99 36.04
CA ILE A 65 15.11 18.38 37.42
C ILE A 65 16.49 19.03 37.45
N ASN A 66 17.49 18.34 36.90
CA ASN A 66 18.86 18.80 36.85
C ASN A 66 19.60 18.17 35.65
N GLN A 67 20.92 18.30 35.60
CA GLN A 67 21.74 17.73 34.51
C GLN A 67 21.64 16.20 34.43
N GLN A 68 21.36 15.52 35.54
CA GLN A 68 21.38 14.05 35.64
C GLN A 68 19.97 13.42 35.69
N GLN A 69 18.93 14.19 36.03
CA GLN A 69 17.60 13.66 36.31
C GLN A 69 16.47 14.41 35.63
N TYR A 70 15.37 13.69 35.36
CA TYR A 70 14.11 14.24 34.88
C TYR A 70 12.95 13.52 35.57
N ALA A 71 11.77 14.14 35.58
CA ALA A 71 10.55 13.54 36.10
C ALA A 71 9.47 13.44 35.02
N GLN A 72 8.72 12.35 35.08
CA GLN A 72 7.52 12.11 34.27
C GLN A 72 6.31 12.15 35.21
N ARG A 73 5.34 12.98 34.90
CA ARG A 73 4.06 13.00 35.62
C ARG A 73 3.25 11.77 35.25
N PHE A 74 2.71 11.09 36.26
CA PHE A 74 1.72 10.03 36.15
C PHE A 74 0.46 10.42 36.91
N THR A 75 -0.70 10.08 36.36
CA THR A 75 -2.01 10.37 36.95
C THR A 75 -2.96 9.19 36.81
N PRO A 76 -3.94 9.02 37.73
CA PRO A 76 -5.08 8.15 37.48
C PRO A 76 -5.78 8.54 36.18
N ARG A 77 -6.20 7.56 35.39
CA ARG A 77 -7.00 7.83 34.20
C ARG A 77 -8.39 8.33 34.61
N ARG A 78 -8.83 9.41 33.97
CA ARG A 78 -10.22 9.88 34.09
C ARG A 78 -11.18 8.83 33.52
N THR A 79 -12.36 8.72 34.12
CA THR A 79 -13.49 7.97 33.54
C THR A 79 -13.77 8.49 32.14
N LYS A 80 -14.15 7.61 31.22
CA LYS A 80 -14.37 7.94 29.80
C LYS A 80 -13.15 8.63 29.13
N SER A 81 -11.93 8.43 29.63
CA SER A 81 -10.72 8.88 28.91
C SER A 81 -10.42 8.00 27.70
N GLN A 82 -9.84 8.58 26.65
CA GLN A 82 -9.41 7.85 25.47
C GLN A 82 -8.18 6.97 25.78
N TRP A 83 -8.13 5.79 25.17
CA TRP A 83 -6.97 4.90 25.21
C TRP A 83 -6.39 4.73 23.81
N SER A 84 -5.08 4.97 23.66
CA SER A 84 -4.38 4.72 22.40
C SER A 84 -4.39 3.22 22.06
N ILE A 85 -4.28 2.88 20.77
CA ILE A 85 -4.20 1.49 20.31
C ILE A 85 -3.04 0.75 20.97
N ALA A 86 -1.89 1.43 21.13
CA ALA A 86 -0.72 0.90 21.82
C ALA A 86 -1.03 0.56 23.29
N ASN A 87 -1.68 1.46 24.03
CA ASN A 87 -2.01 1.21 25.44
C ASN A 87 -3.05 0.10 25.61
N VAL A 88 -4.01 -0.02 24.69
CA VAL A 88 -4.95 -1.16 24.67
C VAL A 88 -4.21 -2.48 24.43
N LYS A 89 -3.22 -2.49 23.51
CA LYS A 89 -2.39 -3.68 23.27
C LYS A 89 -1.57 -4.05 24.50
N HIS A 90 -0.90 -3.09 25.13
CA HIS A 90 -0.13 -3.30 26.35
C HIS A 90 -1.00 -3.82 27.49
N TYR A 91 -2.16 -3.20 27.73
CA TYR A 91 -3.12 -3.68 28.73
C TYR A 91 -3.55 -5.12 28.49
N LYS A 92 -3.93 -5.47 27.24
CA LYS A 92 -4.34 -6.85 26.90
C LYS A 92 -3.23 -7.86 27.12
N GLN A 93 -1.97 -7.47 26.90
CA GLN A 93 -0.82 -8.33 27.19
C GLN A 93 -0.63 -8.53 28.70
N LEU A 94 -0.72 -7.45 29.48
CA LEU A 94 -0.59 -7.47 30.94
C LEU A 94 -1.74 -8.25 31.60
N LEU A 95 -2.95 -8.17 31.04
CA LEU A 95 -4.12 -8.94 31.47
C LEU A 95 -3.89 -10.45 31.31
N LYS A 96 -3.26 -10.88 30.21
CA LYS A 96 -2.90 -12.30 30.01
C LYS A 96 -1.85 -12.81 31.00
N GLN A 97 -1.09 -11.89 31.61
CA GLN A 97 -0.07 -12.20 32.60
C GLN A 97 -0.60 -12.09 34.03
N ASP A 98 -1.90 -11.83 34.19
CA ASP A 98 -2.57 -11.63 35.48
C ASP A 98 -1.95 -10.52 36.35
N LEU A 99 -1.39 -9.49 35.70
CA LEU A 99 -0.72 -8.38 36.40
C LEU A 99 -1.65 -7.21 36.73
N ILE A 100 -2.89 -7.23 36.22
CA ILE A 100 -3.84 -6.10 36.29
C ILE A 100 -4.58 -6.12 37.64
N SER A 101 -4.51 -5.01 38.38
CA SER A 101 -5.30 -4.79 39.59
C SER A 101 -6.78 -4.53 39.30
N GLU A 102 -7.65 -4.69 40.30
CA GLU A 102 -9.07 -4.32 40.19
C GLU A 102 -9.29 -2.85 39.83
N HIS A 103 -8.41 -1.95 40.25
CA HIS A 103 -8.49 -0.54 39.84
C HIS A 103 -8.14 -0.36 38.36
N GLY A 104 -7.13 -1.10 37.88
CA GLY A 104 -6.78 -1.16 36.46
C GLY A 104 -7.90 -1.73 35.59
N LYS A 105 -8.58 -2.80 36.06
CA LYS A 105 -9.76 -3.37 35.40
C LYS A 105 -10.88 -2.35 35.28
N ARG A 106 -11.25 -1.70 36.40
CA ARG A 106 -12.27 -0.64 36.41
C ARG A 106 -11.94 0.54 35.50
N ALA A 107 -10.69 1.03 35.54
CA ALA A 107 -10.25 2.12 34.68
C ALA A 107 -10.28 1.74 33.19
N TYR A 108 -9.94 0.48 32.87
CA TYR A 108 -10.09 -0.03 31.53
C TYR A 108 -11.56 -0.16 31.16
N GLU A 109 -12.42 -0.76 31.98
CA GLU A 109 -13.84 -0.93 31.70
C GLU A 109 -14.57 0.40 31.46
N ALA A 110 -14.32 1.39 32.32
CA ALA A 110 -14.87 2.74 32.28
C ALA A 110 -14.23 3.65 31.22
N ARG A 111 -13.23 3.17 30.47
CA ARG A 111 -12.57 3.97 29.43
C ARG A 111 -13.58 4.42 28.37
N HIS A 112 -13.31 5.56 27.73
CA HIS A 112 -13.97 5.82 26.46
C HIS A 112 -13.35 4.88 25.46
N ARG A 113 -14.05 3.80 25.25
CA ARG A 113 -13.69 2.84 24.25
C ARG A 113 -14.01 3.52 22.93
N ILE A 114 -12.99 3.97 22.20
CA ILE A 114 -13.08 4.47 20.81
C ILE A 114 -13.91 3.52 19.92
N TYR A 115 -14.12 2.27 20.36
CA TYR A 115 -14.72 1.17 19.61
C TYR A 115 -15.87 0.43 20.32
N ASP A 116 -16.46 0.93 21.41
CA ASP A 116 -17.41 0.13 22.21
C ASP A 116 -18.73 0.82 22.48
N SER A 117 -19.41 1.11 21.40
CA SER A 117 -20.57 0.28 21.22
C SER A 117 -20.33 -0.57 19.98
N LYS A 118 -20.82 -1.81 19.99
CA LYS A 118 -21.05 -2.54 18.73
C LYS A 118 -21.83 -1.67 17.73
N ASP A 119 -22.56 -0.65 18.20
CA ASP A 119 -23.33 0.23 17.33
C ASP A 119 -22.61 1.50 16.81
N SER A 120 -21.41 1.89 17.29
CA SER A 120 -20.85 3.24 17.00
C SER A 120 -19.51 3.29 16.28
N SER A 121 -18.65 2.25 16.30
CA SER A 121 -17.39 2.34 15.55
C SER A 121 -17.65 2.20 14.04
N VAL A 122 -17.18 3.17 13.23
CA VAL A 122 -17.40 3.14 11.78
C VAL A 122 -16.88 1.85 11.14
N ILE A 123 -15.76 1.28 11.65
CA ILE A 123 -15.25 -0.02 11.20
C ILE A 123 -16.27 -1.13 11.50
N TYR A 124 -16.81 -1.19 12.72
CA TYR A 124 -17.76 -2.24 13.08
C TYR A 124 -19.04 -2.11 12.28
N GLN A 125 -19.57 -0.89 12.12
CA GLN A 125 -20.73 -0.64 11.26
C GLN A 125 -20.47 -1.17 9.84
N ILE A 126 -19.35 -0.79 9.23
CA ILE A 126 -18.95 -1.29 7.89
C ILE A 126 -18.80 -2.82 7.86
N LYS A 127 -18.17 -3.42 8.88
CA LYS A 127 -18.00 -4.88 8.99
C LYS A 127 -19.33 -5.62 9.13
N SER A 128 -20.26 -5.05 9.90
CA SER A 128 -21.63 -5.57 10.03
C SER A 128 -22.35 -5.48 8.69
N GLU A 129 -22.20 -4.38 7.95
CA GLU A 129 -22.77 -4.22 6.61
C GLU A 129 -22.18 -5.22 5.60
N PHE A 130 -20.89 -5.55 5.68
CA PHE A 130 -20.29 -6.64 4.92
C PHE A 130 -20.89 -8.00 5.30
N GLN A 131 -20.99 -8.30 6.59
CA GLN A 131 -21.52 -9.57 7.06
C GLN A 131 -22.99 -9.78 6.64
N LYS A 132 -23.83 -8.74 6.74
CA LYS A 132 -25.25 -8.79 6.31
C LYS A 132 -25.40 -9.06 4.81
N ARG A 133 -24.45 -8.63 3.97
CA ARG A 133 -24.49 -8.79 2.51
C ARG A 133 -23.73 -10.03 2.02
N ALA A 134 -23.09 -10.76 2.92
CA ALA A 134 -22.24 -11.88 2.56
C ALA A 134 -23.04 -13.00 1.89
N ASP A 135 -22.48 -13.56 0.83
CA ASP A 135 -23.05 -14.68 0.08
C ASP A 135 -22.00 -15.80 -0.01
N PRO A 136 -22.15 -16.87 0.80
CA PRO A 136 -21.24 -18.01 0.78
C PRO A 136 -21.22 -18.77 -0.54
N LYS A 137 -22.33 -18.80 -1.30
CA LYS A 137 -22.38 -19.46 -2.61
C LYS A 137 -21.52 -18.68 -3.61
N ARG A 138 -21.68 -17.36 -3.63
CA ARG A 138 -20.88 -16.48 -4.50
C ARG A 138 -19.41 -16.44 -4.12
N THR A 139 -19.09 -16.58 -2.84
CA THR A 139 -17.70 -16.63 -2.34
C THR A 139 -16.86 -17.66 -3.10
N LYS A 140 -17.36 -18.89 -3.28
CA LYS A 140 -16.64 -19.96 -4.01
C LYS A 140 -16.44 -19.63 -5.49
N LEU A 141 -17.44 -19.02 -6.12
CA LEU A 141 -17.36 -18.60 -7.53
C LEU A 141 -16.30 -17.50 -7.71
N LEU A 142 -16.28 -16.51 -6.82
CA LEU A 142 -15.29 -15.43 -6.86
C LEU A 142 -13.87 -15.94 -6.60
N GLN A 143 -13.68 -16.88 -5.67
CA GLN A 143 -12.37 -17.50 -5.44
C GLN A 143 -11.79 -18.19 -6.68
N ARG A 144 -12.65 -18.85 -7.48
CA ARG A 144 -12.24 -19.45 -8.77
C ARG A 144 -11.98 -18.37 -9.83
N PHE A 145 -12.88 -17.40 -9.95
CA PHE A 145 -12.78 -16.32 -10.93
C PHE A 145 -11.51 -15.47 -10.74
N PHE A 146 -11.22 -15.09 -9.48
CA PHE A 146 -10.05 -14.30 -9.13
C PHE A 146 -8.77 -15.11 -8.99
N LYS A 147 -8.82 -16.44 -9.19
CA LYS A 147 -7.63 -17.31 -9.16
C LYS A 147 -6.86 -17.22 -7.84
N THR A 148 -7.47 -17.78 -6.80
CA THR A 148 -6.98 -17.74 -5.41
C THR A 148 -6.18 -18.98 -4.98
N GLY A 149 -5.96 -19.92 -5.90
CA GLY A 149 -5.16 -21.11 -5.67
C GLY A 149 -3.67 -20.80 -5.45
N LYS A 150 -2.94 -21.82 -5.01
CA LYS A 150 -1.49 -21.72 -4.77
C LYS A 150 -0.75 -21.37 -6.07
N GLY A 151 0.11 -20.36 -6.04
CA GLY A 151 0.85 -19.85 -7.19
C GLY A 151 0.01 -18.99 -8.14
N GLU A 152 -1.27 -18.77 -7.87
CA GLU A 152 -2.10 -17.87 -8.65
C GLU A 152 -1.99 -16.41 -8.17
N TYR A 153 -2.41 -15.45 -9.01
CA TYR A 153 -2.14 -14.04 -8.76
C TYR A 153 -2.87 -13.45 -7.54
N ALA A 154 -3.97 -14.08 -7.10
CA ALA A 154 -4.74 -13.68 -5.92
C ALA A 154 -4.65 -14.72 -4.80
N GLU A 155 -3.56 -15.49 -4.75
CA GLU A 155 -3.33 -16.48 -3.69
C GLU A 155 -3.60 -15.90 -2.30
N GLY A 156 -4.44 -16.59 -1.52
CA GLY A 156 -4.80 -16.18 -0.16
C GLY A 156 -5.92 -15.14 -0.05
N ASP A 157 -6.45 -14.62 -1.15
CA ASP A 157 -7.60 -13.72 -1.13
C ASP A 157 -8.84 -14.42 -0.57
N ARG A 158 -9.54 -13.74 0.35
CA ARG A 158 -10.81 -14.19 0.91
C ARG A 158 -11.93 -13.28 0.44
N PHE A 159 -13.12 -13.84 0.27
CA PHE A 159 -14.27 -13.10 -0.22
C PHE A 159 -15.41 -13.09 0.81
N TRP A 160 -16.27 -12.10 0.69
CA TRP A 160 -17.58 -12.05 1.31
C TRP A 160 -18.68 -12.55 0.36
N GLY A 161 -18.44 -12.56 -0.95
CA GLY A 161 -19.45 -12.87 -1.96
C GLY A 161 -20.28 -11.66 -2.38
N ILE A 162 -19.76 -10.45 -2.20
CA ILE A 162 -20.53 -9.20 -2.42
C ILE A 162 -20.22 -8.65 -3.80
N MET A 163 -21.23 -8.18 -4.51
CA MET A 163 -21.04 -7.64 -5.85
C MET A 163 -20.45 -6.23 -5.81
N VAL A 164 -19.74 -5.87 -6.89
CA VAL A 164 -19.11 -4.54 -7.04
C VAL A 164 -20.10 -3.39 -6.83
N PRO A 165 -21.34 -3.39 -7.39
CA PRO A 165 -22.29 -2.31 -7.15
C PRO A 165 -22.64 -2.12 -5.67
N GLN A 166 -22.81 -3.22 -4.94
CA GLN A 166 -23.11 -3.17 -3.49
C GLN A 166 -21.93 -2.60 -2.70
N THR A 167 -20.70 -3.02 -3.03
CA THR A 167 -19.47 -2.51 -2.42
C THR A 167 -19.31 -1.01 -2.69
N ARG A 168 -19.64 -0.55 -3.89
CA ARG A 168 -19.61 0.86 -4.28
C ARG A 168 -20.65 1.70 -3.53
N THR A 169 -21.87 1.20 -3.40
CA THR A 169 -22.92 1.84 -2.59
C THR A 169 -22.48 2.00 -1.14
N LEU A 170 -21.89 0.94 -0.56
CA LEU A 170 -21.36 0.99 0.80
C LEU A 170 -20.22 2.02 0.93
N ALA A 171 -19.29 2.05 -0.03
CA ALA A 171 -18.21 3.04 -0.03
C ALA A 171 -18.75 4.48 -0.06
N LYS A 172 -19.72 4.78 -0.93
CA LYS A 172 -20.36 6.10 -1.01
C LYS A 172 -21.03 6.50 0.31
N GLN A 173 -21.72 5.57 0.97
CA GLN A 173 -22.39 5.80 2.24
C GLN A 173 -21.42 6.18 3.37
N TYR A 174 -20.24 5.56 3.39
CA TYR A 174 -19.29 5.71 4.50
C TYR A 174 -18.10 6.62 4.20
N ALA A 175 -17.92 7.10 2.95
CA ALA A 175 -16.72 7.81 2.54
C ALA A 175 -16.34 8.98 3.46
N ASN A 176 -17.31 9.84 3.80
CA ASN A 176 -17.08 11.01 4.67
C ASN A 176 -16.72 10.64 6.13
N ARG A 177 -16.92 9.39 6.54
CA ARG A 177 -16.72 8.90 7.91
C ARG A 177 -15.45 8.06 8.09
N VAL A 178 -14.71 7.81 7.01
CA VAL A 178 -13.56 6.88 7.00
C VAL A 178 -12.27 7.64 6.65
N PRO A 179 -11.43 8.04 7.64
CA PRO A 179 -10.17 8.72 7.35
C PRO A 179 -9.11 7.77 6.76
N LEU A 180 -8.02 8.32 6.19
CA LEU A 180 -6.93 7.54 5.56
C LEU A 180 -6.39 6.41 6.44
N SER A 181 -6.27 6.63 7.76
CA SER A 181 -5.81 5.60 8.70
C SER A 181 -6.73 4.36 8.75
N ARG A 182 -8.02 4.53 8.46
CA ARG A 182 -9.00 3.43 8.37
C ARG A 182 -9.03 2.79 7.00
N ILE A 183 -8.73 3.55 5.95
CA ILE A 183 -8.53 3.00 4.60
C ILE A 183 -7.37 1.99 4.63
N ALA A 184 -6.23 2.34 5.26
CA ALA A 184 -5.09 1.43 5.42
C ALA A 184 -5.46 0.12 6.13
N TYR A 185 -6.34 0.20 7.14
CA TYR A 185 -6.86 -0.98 7.82
C TYR A 185 -7.64 -1.89 6.85
N PHE A 186 -8.61 -1.36 6.10
CA PHE A 186 -9.40 -2.15 5.15
C PHE A 186 -8.58 -2.71 3.98
N LEU A 187 -7.52 -1.99 3.57
CA LEU A 187 -6.59 -2.48 2.56
C LEU A 187 -5.82 -3.75 3.00
N THR A 188 -5.67 -3.98 4.31
CA THR A 188 -4.78 -5.03 4.85
C THR A 188 -5.52 -6.20 5.50
N THR A 189 -6.86 -6.25 5.42
CA THR A 189 -7.64 -7.31 6.07
C THR A 189 -7.59 -8.65 5.35
N GLY A 190 -7.11 -8.69 4.11
CA GLY A 190 -7.11 -9.90 3.28
C GLY A 190 -8.51 -10.34 2.83
N LYS A 191 -9.52 -9.47 2.96
CA LYS A 191 -10.85 -9.64 2.36
C LYS A 191 -10.96 -8.75 1.13
N HIS A 192 -11.29 -9.33 -0.01
CA HIS A 192 -11.21 -8.65 -1.29
C HIS A 192 -12.18 -7.47 -1.40
N GLU A 193 -13.45 -7.65 -1.02
CA GLU A 193 -14.47 -6.60 -1.10
C GLU A 193 -14.21 -5.47 -0.09
N GLU A 194 -13.48 -5.74 1.00
CA GLU A 194 -13.04 -4.71 1.94
C GLU A 194 -11.93 -3.83 1.36
N ARG A 195 -10.97 -4.43 0.64
CA ARG A 195 -9.96 -3.66 -0.11
C ARG A 195 -10.61 -2.84 -1.21
N LEU A 196 -11.56 -3.43 -1.94
CA LEU A 196 -12.29 -2.72 -2.99
C LEU A 196 -13.11 -1.55 -2.42
N PHE A 197 -13.75 -1.73 -1.28
CA PHE A 197 -14.38 -0.64 -0.53
C PHE A 197 -13.37 0.47 -0.17
N ALA A 198 -12.21 0.10 0.37
CA ALA A 198 -11.16 1.04 0.72
C ALA A 198 -10.68 1.84 -0.50
N ILE A 199 -10.53 1.18 -1.64
CA ILE A 199 -10.22 1.82 -2.93
C ILE A 199 -11.30 2.82 -3.33
N PHE A 200 -12.57 2.46 -3.29
CA PHE A 200 -13.65 3.37 -3.65
C PHE A 200 -13.74 4.59 -2.73
N VAL A 201 -13.53 4.41 -1.41
CA VAL A 201 -13.45 5.52 -0.46
C VAL A 201 -12.26 6.42 -0.77
N LEU A 202 -11.09 5.85 -1.05
CA LEU A 202 -9.88 6.61 -1.38
C LEU A 202 -10.04 7.44 -2.65
N VAL A 203 -10.70 6.88 -3.68
CA VAL A 203 -11.02 7.59 -4.92
C VAL A 203 -12.02 8.73 -4.67
N ASP A 204 -13.05 8.51 -3.85
CA ASP A 204 -14.01 9.55 -3.47
C ASP A 204 -13.33 10.71 -2.73
N HIS A 205 -12.43 10.39 -1.79
CA HIS A 205 -11.60 11.38 -1.11
C HIS A 205 -10.76 12.19 -2.07
N PHE A 206 -10.08 11.53 -3.03
CA PHE A 206 -9.23 12.21 -4.01
C PHE A 206 -10.03 13.18 -4.88
N ARG A 207 -11.21 12.78 -5.35
CA ARG A 207 -12.06 13.60 -6.23
C ARG A 207 -12.51 14.89 -5.55
N LYS A 208 -12.88 14.81 -4.27
CA LYS A 208 -13.36 15.96 -3.47
C LYS A 208 -12.24 16.82 -2.88
N ALA A 209 -11.00 16.33 -2.90
CA ALA A 209 -9.86 16.97 -2.30
C ALA A 209 -9.32 18.13 -3.14
N ASP A 210 -8.73 19.12 -2.46
CA ASP A 210 -7.85 20.13 -3.04
C ASP A 210 -6.50 19.52 -3.49
N ALA A 211 -5.66 20.33 -4.14
CA ALA A 211 -4.38 19.88 -4.69
C ALA A 211 -3.41 19.34 -3.61
N GLU A 212 -3.35 19.97 -2.43
CA GLU A 212 -2.47 19.53 -1.34
C GLU A 212 -2.90 18.16 -0.81
N THR A 213 -4.20 17.99 -0.57
CA THR A 213 -4.78 16.74 -0.07
C THR A 213 -4.71 15.64 -1.13
N ARG A 214 -4.90 15.95 -2.42
CA ARG A 214 -4.66 15.01 -3.52
C ARG A 214 -3.22 14.51 -3.54
N SER A 215 -2.23 15.39 -3.32
CA SER A 215 -0.82 14.97 -3.20
C SER A 215 -0.62 14.00 -2.04
N LYS A 216 -1.21 14.27 -0.86
CA LYS A 216 -1.14 13.37 0.30
C LYS A 216 -1.80 12.01 0.02
N ILE A 217 -2.90 12.00 -0.73
CA ILE A 217 -3.60 10.77 -1.14
C ILE A 217 -2.77 9.99 -2.17
N ALA A 218 -2.14 10.66 -3.13
CA ALA A 218 -1.25 10.00 -4.10
C ALA A 218 -0.04 9.36 -3.39
N ASP A 219 0.56 10.06 -2.43
CA ASP A 219 1.64 9.51 -1.59
C ASP A 219 1.15 8.32 -0.75
N PHE A 220 -0.05 8.40 -0.17
CA PHE A 220 -0.66 7.29 0.53
C PHE A 220 -0.85 6.07 -0.39
N TYR A 221 -1.36 6.29 -1.61
CA TYR A 221 -1.57 5.25 -2.60
C TYR A 221 -0.26 4.55 -2.97
N LEU A 222 0.79 5.33 -3.26
CA LEU A 222 2.13 4.80 -3.60
C LEU A 222 2.77 4.02 -2.45
N LYS A 223 2.52 4.43 -1.19
CA LYS A 223 2.98 3.69 0.00
C LYS A 223 2.24 2.37 0.23
N HIS A 224 1.05 2.20 -0.36
CA HIS A 224 0.18 1.04 -0.18
C HIS A 224 -0.09 0.27 -1.48
N THR A 225 0.84 0.26 -2.44
CA THR A 225 0.70 -0.54 -3.67
C THR A 225 0.60 -2.03 -3.40
N LYS A 226 1.31 -2.54 -2.39
CA LYS A 226 1.34 -3.98 -2.03
C LYS A 226 -0.04 -4.60 -1.75
N PRO A 227 -0.93 -4.00 -0.94
CA PRO A 227 -2.29 -4.50 -0.76
C PRO A 227 -3.23 -4.23 -1.94
N ILE A 228 -2.82 -3.45 -2.95
CA ILE A 228 -3.58 -3.20 -4.19
C ILE A 228 -3.12 -4.23 -5.23
N ASN A 229 -3.29 -5.50 -4.88
CA ASN A 229 -2.70 -6.65 -5.55
C ASN A 229 -3.73 -7.50 -6.31
N ASN A 230 -4.67 -6.83 -6.98
CA ASN A 230 -5.59 -7.47 -7.90
C ASN A 230 -5.90 -6.50 -9.05
N TRP A 231 -6.24 -7.03 -10.22
CA TRP A 231 -6.44 -6.20 -11.41
C TRP A 231 -7.61 -5.24 -11.23
N ASP A 232 -8.69 -5.67 -10.58
CA ASP A 232 -9.87 -4.86 -10.35
C ASP A 232 -9.61 -3.73 -9.34
N LEU A 233 -8.79 -3.97 -8.32
CA LEU A 233 -8.34 -2.96 -7.36
C LEU A 233 -7.49 -1.88 -8.05
N VAL A 234 -6.56 -2.30 -8.92
CA VAL A 234 -5.74 -1.39 -9.73
C VAL A 234 -6.62 -0.58 -10.69
N ASP A 235 -7.47 -1.25 -11.45
CA ASP A 235 -8.31 -0.63 -12.49
C ASP A 235 -9.35 0.33 -11.90
N SER A 236 -9.81 0.04 -10.68
CA SER A 236 -10.73 0.90 -9.94
C SER A 236 -10.06 2.11 -9.28
N SER A 237 -8.74 2.22 -9.29
CA SER A 237 -8.01 3.26 -8.55
C SER A 237 -7.00 4.04 -9.37
N ALA A 238 -6.14 3.36 -10.13
CA ALA A 238 -4.98 3.96 -10.78
C ALA A 238 -5.33 5.13 -11.71
N PRO A 239 -6.36 5.05 -12.59
CA PRO A 239 -6.71 6.20 -13.44
C PRO A 239 -7.21 7.41 -12.64
N TYR A 240 -7.94 7.14 -11.55
CA TYR A 240 -8.67 8.18 -10.80
C TYR A 240 -7.84 8.83 -9.68
N ILE A 241 -6.72 8.22 -9.29
CA ILE A 241 -5.81 8.75 -8.29
C ILE A 241 -4.49 9.12 -8.96
N LEU A 242 -3.70 8.11 -9.32
CA LEU A 242 -2.34 8.35 -9.80
C LEU A 242 -2.33 8.94 -11.21
N GLY A 243 -3.25 8.52 -12.08
CA GLY A 243 -3.43 9.04 -13.43
C GLY A 243 -3.69 10.53 -13.42
N GLN A 244 -4.78 10.94 -12.75
CA GLN A 244 -5.12 12.35 -12.57
C GLN A 244 -4.01 13.14 -11.87
N TYR A 245 -3.46 12.64 -10.75
CA TYR A 245 -2.40 13.34 -10.02
C TYR A 245 -1.17 13.64 -10.89
N VAL A 246 -0.70 12.65 -11.66
CA VAL A 246 0.48 12.83 -12.52
C VAL A 246 0.16 13.72 -13.73
N TYR A 247 -1.06 13.65 -14.26
CA TYR A 247 -1.51 14.53 -15.33
C TYR A 247 -1.51 16.01 -14.88
N GLU A 248 -2.08 16.29 -13.71
CA GLU A 248 -2.09 17.62 -13.09
C GLU A 248 -0.69 18.08 -12.66
N ASN A 249 0.27 17.15 -12.51
CA ASN A 249 1.63 17.43 -12.07
C ASN A 249 2.68 16.80 -13.02
N PRO A 250 2.91 17.34 -14.24
CA PRO A 250 3.76 16.71 -15.25
C PRO A 250 5.20 16.42 -14.80
N LYS A 251 5.73 17.19 -13.84
CA LYS A 251 7.05 16.95 -13.21
C LYS A 251 7.13 15.61 -12.46
N LYS A 252 5.99 14.98 -12.15
CA LYS A 252 5.88 13.70 -11.43
C LYS A 252 5.78 12.48 -12.36
N ARG A 253 5.82 12.64 -13.69
CA ARG A 253 5.71 11.53 -14.67
C ARG A 253 6.67 10.37 -14.45
N GLU A 254 7.87 10.65 -13.92
CA GLU A 254 8.88 9.63 -13.60
C GLU A 254 8.37 8.57 -12.60
N ILE A 255 7.34 8.88 -11.81
CA ILE A 255 6.68 7.89 -10.94
C ILE A 255 6.16 6.71 -11.77
N LEU A 256 5.48 6.97 -12.90
CA LEU A 256 4.92 5.92 -13.74
C LEU A 256 6.03 5.05 -14.35
N TYR A 257 7.14 5.66 -14.79
CA TYR A 257 8.26 4.91 -15.36
C TYR A 257 8.99 4.06 -14.31
N LYS A 258 9.13 4.55 -13.07
CA LYS A 258 9.66 3.74 -11.95
C LYS A 258 8.77 2.53 -11.68
N LEU A 259 7.45 2.73 -11.62
CA LEU A 259 6.49 1.66 -11.41
C LEU A 259 6.52 0.62 -12.55
N ALA A 260 6.66 1.05 -13.81
CA ALA A 260 6.77 0.16 -14.96
C ALA A 260 8.04 -0.72 -14.94
N LYS A 261 9.10 -0.28 -14.26
CA LYS A 261 10.34 -1.04 -14.05
C LYS A 261 10.32 -1.93 -12.80
N SER A 262 9.24 -1.90 -12.01
CA SER A 262 9.16 -2.65 -10.77
C SER A 262 9.11 -4.16 -10.99
N LYS A 263 9.71 -4.93 -10.06
CA LYS A 263 9.54 -6.38 -10.00
C LYS A 263 8.10 -6.77 -9.63
N ASN A 264 7.35 -5.87 -8.98
CA ASN A 264 5.97 -6.10 -8.59
C ASN A 264 5.02 -5.98 -9.80
N LEU A 265 4.26 -7.03 -10.06
CA LEU A 265 3.26 -7.09 -11.13
C LEU A 265 2.26 -5.92 -11.09
N TRP A 266 1.73 -5.64 -9.91
CA TRP A 266 0.66 -4.67 -9.73
C TRP A 266 1.16 -3.24 -9.88
N GLU A 267 2.39 -2.96 -9.47
CA GLU A 267 3.02 -1.66 -9.75
C GLU A 267 3.19 -1.42 -11.26
N ARG A 268 3.65 -2.44 -12.02
CA ARG A 268 3.71 -2.32 -13.48
C ARG A 268 2.33 -2.12 -14.11
N ARG A 269 1.29 -2.79 -13.58
CA ARG A 269 -0.10 -2.58 -14.02
C ARG A 269 -0.58 -1.16 -13.69
N ILE A 270 -0.32 -0.66 -12.48
CA ILE A 270 -0.65 0.71 -12.07
C ILE A 270 -0.03 1.72 -13.05
N ALA A 271 1.23 1.52 -13.43
CA ALA A 271 1.92 2.43 -14.36
C ALA A 271 1.17 2.64 -15.67
N ILE A 272 0.76 1.55 -16.34
CA ILE A 272 0.06 1.63 -17.62
C ILE A 272 -1.40 2.03 -17.46
N ILE A 273 -2.11 1.47 -16.47
CA ILE A 273 -3.53 1.73 -16.25
C ILE A 273 -3.79 3.16 -15.78
N ALA A 274 -2.87 3.78 -15.03
CA ALA A 274 -2.95 5.20 -14.70
C ALA A 274 -3.09 6.08 -15.96
N THR A 275 -2.51 5.67 -17.09
CA THR A 275 -2.58 6.45 -18.34
C THR A 275 -3.95 6.44 -19.02
N LEU A 276 -4.91 5.62 -18.56
CA LEU A 276 -6.30 5.73 -19.02
C LEU A 276 -6.90 7.10 -18.72
N TYR A 277 -6.39 7.82 -17.72
CA TYR A 277 -6.76 9.23 -17.51
C TYR A 277 -6.26 10.11 -18.66
N PHE A 278 -4.99 9.96 -19.05
CA PHE A 278 -4.35 10.75 -20.11
C PHE A 278 -5.04 10.53 -21.46
N ILE A 279 -5.41 9.28 -21.76
CA ILE A 279 -6.13 8.93 -23.00
C ILE A 279 -7.48 9.66 -23.09
N ARG A 280 -8.23 9.74 -21.98
CA ARG A 280 -9.51 10.48 -21.92
C ARG A 280 -9.33 11.98 -22.15
N GLU A 281 -8.16 12.51 -21.81
CA GLU A 281 -7.75 13.89 -22.07
C GLU A 281 -7.00 14.03 -23.41
N SER A 282 -7.14 13.04 -24.31
CA SER A 282 -6.52 13.01 -25.64
C SER A 282 -4.98 13.18 -25.65
N ARG A 283 -4.31 12.74 -24.57
CA ARG A 283 -2.84 12.72 -24.47
C ARG A 283 -2.32 11.28 -24.45
N PHE A 284 -1.52 10.93 -25.46
CA PHE A 284 -1.14 9.54 -25.71
C PHE A 284 0.34 9.21 -25.46
N ASP A 285 1.22 10.23 -25.40
CA ASP A 285 2.68 10.04 -25.34
C ASP A 285 3.12 9.17 -24.17
N GLU A 286 2.60 9.45 -22.97
CA GLU A 286 2.89 8.65 -21.78
C GLU A 286 2.44 7.19 -21.94
N THR A 287 1.23 6.96 -22.48
CA THR A 287 0.71 5.62 -22.74
C THR A 287 1.60 4.86 -23.72
N LEU A 288 1.93 5.45 -24.87
CA LEU A 288 2.74 4.80 -25.91
C LEU A 288 4.16 4.52 -25.42
N LYS A 289 4.74 5.41 -24.61
CA LYS A 289 6.05 5.19 -23.99
C LYS A 289 6.01 4.03 -23.01
N LEU A 290 5.01 3.98 -22.12
CA LEU A 290 4.84 2.88 -21.18
C LEU A 290 4.52 1.55 -21.87
N ALA A 291 3.69 1.56 -22.91
CA ALA A 291 3.40 0.39 -23.73
C ALA A 291 4.67 -0.18 -24.36
N ARG A 292 5.58 0.69 -24.84
CA ARG A 292 6.90 0.27 -25.36
C ARG A 292 7.79 -0.33 -24.27
N MET A 293 7.81 0.26 -23.08
CA MET A 293 8.59 -0.26 -21.94
C MET A 293 8.11 -1.65 -21.50
N LEU A 294 6.80 -1.88 -21.54
CA LEU A 294 6.15 -3.12 -21.10
C LEU A 294 5.92 -4.13 -22.24
N LEU A 295 6.41 -3.83 -23.43
CA LEU A 295 6.20 -4.62 -24.65
C LEU A 295 6.62 -6.09 -24.47
N GLN A 296 7.70 -6.31 -23.72
CA GLN A 296 8.30 -7.63 -23.47
C GLN A 296 8.09 -8.12 -22.03
N ASP A 297 7.09 -7.58 -21.32
CA ASP A 297 6.73 -8.10 -20.00
C ASP A 297 6.46 -9.60 -20.09
N SER A 298 6.75 -10.37 -19.05
CA SER A 298 6.52 -11.82 -19.07
C SER A 298 5.08 -12.17 -18.69
N HIS A 299 4.34 -11.27 -18.04
CA HIS A 299 3.08 -11.58 -17.37
C HIS A 299 1.84 -11.23 -18.22
N ASP A 300 0.94 -12.20 -18.41
CA ASP A 300 -0.28 -12.04 -19.24
C ASP A 300 -1.19 -10.90 -18.75
N LEU A 301 -1.31 -10.69 -17.43
CA LEU A 301 -2.06 -9.55 -16.89
C LEU A 301 -1.50 -8.17 -17.30
N ILE A 302 -0.19 -8.06 -17.58
CA ILE A 302 0.39 -6.83 -18.12
C ILE A 302 0.10 -6.73 -19.62
N HIS A 303 0.16 -7.83 -20.36
CA HIS A 303 -0.22 -7.85 -21.78
C HIS A 303 -1.65 -7.37 -22.00
N LYS A 304 -2.58 -7.84 -21.15
CA LYS A 304 -3.97 -7.38 -21.15
C LYS A 304 -4.09 -5.90 -20.83
N ALA A 305 -3.34 -5.40 -19.84
CA ALA A 305 -3.35 -3.99 -19.46
C ALA A 305 -2.84 -3.07 -20.58
N VAL A 306 -1.70 -3.41 -21.17
CA VAL A 306 -1.10 -2.65 -22.28
C VAL A 306 -1.98 -2.72 -23.53
N GLY A 307 -2.46 -3.92 -23.87
CA GLY A 307 -3.37 -4.10 -25.00
C GLY A 307 -4.67 -3.32 -24.82
N TRP A 308 -5.24 -3.30 -23.61
CA TRP A 308 -6.39 -2.48 -23.28
C TRP A 308 -6.07 -0.98 -23.44
N ALA A 309 -4.99 -0.48 -22.85
CA ALA A 309 -4.62 0.94 -22.98
C ALA A 309 -4.43 1.35 -24.45
N LEU A 310 -3.79 0.51 -25.27
CA LEU A 310 -3.65 0.73 -26.71
C LEU A 310 -4.98 0.69 -27.46
N ARG A 311 -5.90 -0.19 -27.07
CA ARG A 311 -7.26 -0.22 -27.62
C ARG A 311 -8.01 1.07 -27.32
N GLU A 312 -7.87 1.61 -26.10
CA GLU A 312 -8.48 2.90 -25.74
C GLU A 312 -7.83 4.06 -26.51
N VAL A 313 -6.51 4.04 -26.75
CA VAL A 313 -5.88 5.00 -27.68
C VAL A 313 -6.50 4.90 -29.07
N GLY A 314 -6.62 3.69 -29.65
CA GLY A 314 -7.20 3.53 -30.98
C GLY A 314 -8.68 3.87 -31.10
N LYS A 315 -9.41 3.82 -29.98
CA LYS A 315 -10.80 4.29 -29.91
C LYS A 315 -10.88 5.81 -30.05
N GLU A 316 -9.94 6.54 -29.45
CA GLU A 316 -9.89 8.00 -29.51
C GLU A 316 -9.16 8.51 -30.77
N ASP A 317 -8.08 7.83 -31.19
CA ASP A 317 -7.29 8.12 -32.39
C ASP A 317 -6.68 6.82 -33.00
N GLU A 318 -7.35 6.30 -34.03
CA GLU A 318 -6.92 5.10 -34.76
C GLU A 318 -5.58 5.29 -35.47
N ARG A 319 -5.27 6.50 -35.97
CA ARG A 319 -4.01 6.78 -36.67
C ARG A 319 -2.83 6.66 -35.70
N THR A 320 -2.97 7.20 -34.50
CA THR A 320 -1.94 7.07 -33.46
C THR A 320 -1.70 5.60 -33.09
N LEU A 321 -2.77 4.79 -32.93
CA LEU A 321 -2.63 3.36 -32.68
C LEU A 321 -1.92 2.64 -33.84
N THR A 322 -2.34 2.86 -35.08
CA THR A 322 -1.81 2.15 -36.24
C THR A 322 -0.33 2.48 -36.49
N ILE A 323 0.11 3.73 -36.27
CA ILE A 323 1.54 4.10 -36.28
C ILE A 323 2.33 3.29 -35.25
N PHE A 324 1.80 3.13 -34.04
CA PHE A 324 2.44 2.31 -33.01
C PHE A 324 2.50 0.83 -33.42
N LEU A 325 1.38 0.28 -33.91
CA LEU A 325 1.28 -1.11 -34.33
C LEU A 325 2.17 -1.43 -35.53
N ASP A 326 2.28 -0.53 -36.50
CA ASP A 326 3.14 -0.72 -37.68
C ASP A 326 4.61 -0.90 -37.28
N LYS A 327 5.04 -0.24 -36.20
CA LYS A 327 6.40 -0.38 -35.66
C LYS A 327 6.59 -1.59 -34.75
N HIS A 328 5.56 -2.00 -34.01
CA HIS A 328 5.74 -2.89 -32.85
C HIS A 328 4.96 -4.21 -32.90
N ALA A 329 3.95 -4.36 -33.77
CA ALA A 329 3.05 -5.52 -33.75
C ALA A 329 3.76 -6.87 -33.95
N SER A 330 4.87 -6.90 -34.70
CA SER A 330 5.63 -8.12 -34.98
C SER A 330 6.27 -8.74 -33.73
N VAL A 331 6.56 -7.94 -32.70
CA VAL A 331 7.20 -8.36 -31.45
C VAL A 331 6.26 -8.28 -30.23
N MET A 332 5.02 -7.84 -30.42
CA MET A 332 4.01 -7.79 -29.37
C MET A 332 3.60 -9.20 -28.93
N PRO A 333 3.43 -9.46 -27.62
CA PRO A 333 2.78 -10.66 -27.13
C PRO A 333 1.38 -10.80 -27.74
N ARG A 334 1.00 -12.03 -28.11
CA ARG A 334 -0.26 -12.29 -28.83
C ARG A 334 -1.49 -11.76 -28.09
N THR A 335 -1.54 -11.91 -26.76
CA THR A 335 -2.63 -11.37 -25.93
C THR A 335 -2.70 -9.85 -26.06
N MET A 336 -1.57 -9.17 -25.93
CA MET A 336 -1.48 -7.71 -26.03
C MET A 336 -1.96 -7.22 -27.40
N LEU A 337 -1.49 -7.83 -28.48
CA LEU A 337 -1.88 -7.47 -29.85
C LEU A 337 -3.38 -7.68 -30.08
N ARG A 338 -3.93 -8.81 -29.61
CA ARG A 338 -5.37 -9.11 -29.77
C ARG A 338 -6.26 -8.10 -29.07
N TYR A 339 -5.88 -7.66 -27.88
CA TYR A 339 -6.61 -6.59 -27.18
C TYR A 339 -6.50 -5.27 -27.94
N ALA A 340 -5.28 -4.87 -28.36
CA ALA A 340 -5.04 -3.60 -29.03
C ALA A 340 -5.85 -3.44 -30.34
N ILE A 341 -5.98 -4.51 -31.13
CA ILE A 341 -6.66 -4.48 -32.43
C ILE A 341 -8.16 -4.80 -32.36
N GLU A 342 -8.73 -5.01 -31.17
CA GLU A 342 -10.12 -5.50 -31.00
C GLU A 342 -11.15 -4.64 -31.76
N ARG A 343 -10.93 -3.32 -31.77
CA ARG A 343 -11.82 -2.32 -32.37
C ARG A 343 -11.51 -1.99 -33.84
N LEU A 344 -10.39 -2.46 -34.38
CA LEU A 344 -10.04 -2.24 -35.79
C LEU A 344 -10.92 -3.08 -36.72
N SER A 345 -10.99 -2.67 -37.99
CA SER A 345 -11.70 -3.42 -39.02
C SER A 345 -11.17 -4.87 -39.14
N VAL A 346 -12.01 -5.77 -39.63
CA VAL A 346 -11.64 -7.18 -39.86
C VAL A 346 -10.37 -7.28 -40.74
N ALA A 347 -10.26 -6.44 -41.76
CA ALA A 347 -9.10 -6.40 -42.66
C ALA A 347 -7.81 -6.00 -41.93
N GLN A 348 -7.84 -4.92 -41.15
CA GLN A 348 -6.69 -4.46 -40.34
C GLN A 348 -6.30 -5.51 -39.29
N ARG A 349 -7.28 -6.14 -38.63
CA ARG A 349 -7.03 -7.21 -37.66
C ARG A 349 -6.29 -8.37 -38.29
N LYS A 350 -6.74 -8.83 -39.47
CA LYS A 350 -6.05 -9.88 -40.24
C LYS A 350 -4.63 -9.45 -40.62
N LYS A 351 -4.43 -8.22 -41.11
CA LYS A 351 -3.12 -7.65 -41.44
C LYS A 351 -2.14 -7.72 -40.27
N TYR A 352 -2.53 -7.23 -39.09
CA TYR A 352 -1.64 -7.23 -37.92
C TYR A 352 -1.43 -8.63 -37.33
N LEU A 353 -2.43 -9.50 -37.35
CA LEU A 353 -2.27 -10.88 -36.92
C LEU A 353 -1.37 -11.72 -37.85
N ALA A 354 -1.35 -11.42 -39.16
CA ALA A 354 -0.44 -12.06 -40.10
C ALA A 354 1.02 -11.64 -39.89
N ARG A 355 1.25 -10.41 -39.43
CA ARG A 355 2.58 -9.90 -39.04
C ARG A 355 3.09 -10.47 -37.71
N TYR A 356 2.24 -11.11 -36.91
CA TYR A 356 2.66 -11.73 -35.66
C TYR A 356 3.53 -12.95 -35.95
N ILE A 357 4.82 -12.79 -35.70
CA ILE A 357 5.79 -13.88 -35.78
C ILE A 357 5.84 -14.52 -34.40
N GLY A 358 5.28 -15.73 -34.24
CA GLY A 358 5.23 -16.40 -32.93
C GLY A 358 6.58 -16.50 -32.19
N LYS A 359 6.53 -16.69 -30.86
CA LYS A 359 7.71 -16.77 -29.97
C LYS A 359 8.88 -17.61 -30.53
N ALA A 360 8.59 -18.71 -31.23
CA ALA A 360 9.59 -19.61 -31.80
C ALA A 360 10.49 -18.97 -32.88
N ARG A 361 9.97 -18.07 -33.71
CA ARG A 361 10.77 -17.33 -34.71
C ARG A 361 11.39 -16.06 -34.14
N THR A 362 10.77 -15.44 -33.12
CA THR A 362 11.30 -14.24 -32.47
C THR A 362 12.65 -14.52 -31.79
N LEU A 363 12.83 -15.70 -31.17
CA LEU A 363 14.12 -16.12 -30.61
C LEU A 363 15.19 -16.31 -31.69
N ARG A 364 14.83 -16.86 -32.87
CA ARG A 364 15.75 -16.96 -34.02
C ARG A 364 16.15 -15.58 -34.56
N VAL A 365 15.19 -14.65 -34.72
CA VAL A 365 15.48 -13.29 -35.19
C VAL A 365 16.33 -12.53 -34.18
N ARG A 366 16.11 -12.72 -32.86
CA ARG A 366 16.95 -12.14 -31.79
C ARG A 366 18.37 -12.70 -31.81
N ALA A 367 18.54 -14.00 -32.02
CA ALA A 367 19.84 -14.64 -32.16
C ALA A 367 20.59 -14.15 -33.41
N ILE A 368 19.87 -13.90 -34.51
CA ILE A 368 20.42 -13.32 -35.73
C ILE A 368 20.84 -11.86 -35.51
N HIS A 369 19.99 -11.02 -34.90
CA HIS A 369 20.31 -9.62 -34.63
C HIS A 369 21.49 -9.46 -33.65
N LEU A 370 21.57 -10.28 -32.61
CA LEU A 370 22.68 -10.30 -31.66
C LEU A 370 24.00 -10.77 -32.31
N ARG A 371 23.95 -11.62 -33.34
CA ARG A 371 25.14 -11.97 -34.16
C ARG A 371 25.59 -10.77 -35.01
N PHE A 372 24.65 -10.10 -35.68
CA PHE A 372 24.95 -8.92 -36.50
C PHE A 372 25.46 -7.71 -35.68
N GLU A 373 24.99 -7.53 -34.44
CA GLU A 373 25.53 -6.50 -33.53
C GLU A 373 26.95 -6.84 -33.07
N LYS A 374 27.25 -8.12 -32.77
CA LYS A 374 28.61 -8.56 -32.41
C LYS A 374 29.61 -8.38 -33.55
N GLU A 375 29.18 -8.67 -34.77
CA GLU A 375 30.00 -8.49 -35.99
C GLU A 375 30.23 -7.01 -36.33
N ARG A 376 29.28 -6.11 -36.00
CA ARG A 376 29.46 -4.65 -36.15
C ARG A 376 30.38 -4.01 -35.11
N THR A 377 30.52 -4.62 -33.93
CA THR A 377 31.40 -4.11 -32.86
C THR A 377 32.83 -4.65 -32.92
N TRP A 378 33.13 -5.57 -33.86
CA TRP A 378 34.48 -6.07 -34.05
C TRP A 378 35.30 -5.10 -34.93
N SER A 379 36.01 -4.20 -34.27
CA SER A 379 37.19 -3.52 -34.83
C SER A 379 38.41 -4.34 -34.43
N GLY A 380 39.08 -4.95 -35.42
CA GLY A 380 40.18 -5.89 -35.20
C GLY A 380 41.38 -5.27 -34.46
N PRO A 381 42.36 -6.08 -34.00
CA PRO A 381 43.56 -5.53 -33.41
C PRO A 381 44.45 -4.93 -34.51
N SER A 382 44.71 -3.63 -34.39
CA SER A 382 45.80 -2.92 -35.07
C SER A 382 47.07 -3.04 -34.20
N GLY A 383 48.22 -3.32 -34.80
CA GLY A 383 49.51 -3.18 -34.11
C GLY A 383 50.65 -4.00 -34.69
N ASP A 384 51.36 -3.41 -35.66
CA ASP A 384 52.78 -3.67 -35.91
C ASP A 384 53.58 -3.67 -34.61
N LYS A 385 54.49 -4.65 -34.42
CA LYS A 385 55.80 -4.46 -33.77
C LYS A 385 56.81 -5.56 -34.14
N PHE A 386 57.84 -5.14 -34.88
CA PHE A 386 59.28 -5.44 -34.73
C PHE A 386 59.81 -6.88 -34.85
N LEU A 387 60.58 -7.11 -35.92
CA LEU A 387 61.76 -8.00 -35.95
C LEU A 387 62.95 -7.32 -35.24
N PRO A 388 63.86 -8.07 -34.60
CA PRO A 388 65.23 -8.11 -35.13
C PRO A 388 66.00 -9.44 -34.94
N GLY A 389 66.92 -9.73 -35.89
CA GLY A 389 68.27 -10.27 -35.58
C GLY A 389 68.57 -11.77 -35.83
N SER A 390 69.36 -12.03 -36.88
CA SER A 390 70.12 -13.26 -37.27
C SER A 390 71.25 -13.62 -36.25
N PRO A 391 72.11 -14.68 -36.37
CA PRO A 391 72.79 -15.26 -37.57
C PRO A 391 72.79 -16.83 -37.58
N GLU A 392 73.28 -17.62 -38.54
CA GLU A 392 74.32 -17.53 -39.59
C GLU A 392 73.85 -18.17 -40.91
#